data_AF-A0A382T3V5-F1
#
_entry.id   AF-A0A382T3V5-F1
#
_cell.length_a   1.000
_cell.length_b   1.000
_cell.length_c   1.000
_cell.angle_alpha   90.00
_cell.angle_beta   90.00
_cell.angle_gamma   90.00
#
_symmetry.space_group_name_H-M   'P 1'
#
loop_
_entity.id
_entity.type
_entity.pdbx_description
1 polymer ?
#
loop_
_entity_poly.entity_id
_entity_poly.type
_entity_poly.pdbx_seq_one_letter_code
_entity_poly.pdbx_strand_id
1 'polypeptide(L)'
;TFASSQECVNWSQIGTATPDHVIRTKQKPLLLNPKYLNEPEKLRKEISNALEEYKKNYHKYFKANVQSKGIDKKELDPLPRIILVAGLGLVTIGKSVKETEIAADIYQHTIDIIKKSFSVGQFAPLKDNDLFDMEYWSLEQAKLGKNKPAVAQGKIVYITGAASGIGLATAELFAKNGANLFLVDLDREALTVEVKKLRKQFKTGIVSQVMDVTDEKAVKESFEHLTKKFGGLDILISNAGNAIRGKIGEVDSAILRKSFELNFFAHQTLASQAVQLFQKQKTGGVLMFNASKAAFNPGKDFGPYA
;
A
#
# COMPACT_ATOMS: atom_id res chain seq x y z
N THR A 1 6.54 19.73 13.23
CA THR A 1 5.27 19.36 12.55
C THR A 1 4.15 19.34 13.57
N PHE A 2 2.87 19.40 13.17
CA PHE A 2 1.75 19.28 14.13
C PHE A 2 1.87 18.01 14.97
N ALA A 3 2.18 16.86 14.37
CA ALA A 3 2.35 15.59 15.07
C ALA A 3 3.41 15.59 16.19
N SER A 4 4.41 16.48 16.15
CA SER A 4 5.45 16.63 17.19
C SER A 4 5.17 17.75 18.19
N SER A 5 4.04 18.47 18.06
CA SER A 5 3.70 19.57 18.95
C SER A 5 3.07 19.07 20.25
N GLN A 6 3.25 19.79 21.35
CA GLN A 6 2.64 19.45 22.64
C GLN A 6 1.11 19.50 22.56
N GLU A 7 0.62 20.45 21.77
CA GLU A 7 -0.79 20.70 21.50
C GLU A 7 -1.47 19.50 20.82
N CYS A 8 -0.75 18.77 19.95
CA CYS A 8 -1.29 17.63 19.20
C CYS A 8 -1.94 16.57 20.09
N VAL A 9 -1.36 16.29 21.27
CA VAL A 9 -1.84 15.27 22.20
C VAL A 9 -3.29 15.56 22.62
N ASN A 10 -3.61 16.82 22.83
CA ASN A 10 -4.93 17.23 23.27
C ASN A 10 -5.81 17.59 22.06
N TRP A 11 -5.31 18.44 21.17
CA TRP A 11 -6.08 19.05 20.09
C TRP A 11 -6.57 18.05 19.05
N SER A 12 -5.77 17.02 18.76
CA SER A 12 -6.18 15.99 17.79
C SER A 12 -7.23 15.02 18.35
N GLN A 13 -7.42 14.98 19.67
CA GLN A 13 -8.27 14.01 20.36
C GLN A 13 -9.67 14.55 20.70
N ILE A 14 -9.96 15.78 20.28
CA ILE A 14 -11.21 16.48 20.61
C ILE A 14 -12.35 16.01 19.69
N GLY A 15 -12.07 15.80 18.39
CA GLY A 15 -13.05 15.35 17.40
C GLY A 15 -12.75 15.88 16.00
N THR A 16 -13.72 15.79 15.08
CA THR A 16 -13.56 16.21 13.68
C THR A 16 -13.95 17.67 13.46
N ALA A 17 -13.34 18.33 12.47
CA ALA A 17 -13.68 19.70 12.09
C ALA A 17 -15.10 19.84 11.53
N THR A 18 -15.54 18.87 10.72
CA THR A 18 -16.91 18.77 10.25
C THR A 18 -17.43 17.36 10.51
N PRO A 19 -18.74 17.17 10.70
CA PRO A 19 -19.29 15.85 10.98
C PRO A 19 -19.14 14.91 9.77
N ASP A 20 -19.32 15.42 8.55
CA ASP A 20 -19.14 14.67 7.29
C ASP A 20 -17.74 14.05 7.14
N HIS A 21 -16.70 14.62 7.79
CA HIS A 21 -15.35 14.06 7.71
C HIS A 21 -15.21 12.71 8.43
N VAL A 22 -16.08 12.41 9.41
CA VAL A 22 -15.95 11.21 10.26
C VAL A 22 -15.98 9.91 9.45
N ILE A 23 -16.75 9.86 8.36
CA ILE A 23 -16.85 8.68 7.50
C ILE A 23 -15.53 8.38 6.75
N ARG A 24 -14.64 9.38 6.62
CA ARG A 24 -13.33 9.26 5.95
C ARG A 24 -12.18 9.14 6.94
N THR A 25 -12.23 9.82 8.08
CA THR A 25 -11.09 9.94 9.02
C THR A 25 -11.26 9.17 10.33
N LYS A 26 -12.47 8.69 10.65
CA LYS A 26 -12.91 8.30 12.00
C LYS A 26 -12.98 9.50 12.96
N GLN A 27 -13.57 9.28 14.14
CA GLN A 27 -13.76 10.31 15.18
C GLN A 27 -12.43 10.92 15.66
N LYS A 28 -11.40 10.10 15.82
CA LYS A 28 -10.08 10.51 16.32
C LYS A 28 -8.97 9.83 15.52
N PRO A 29 -7.81 10.47 15.35
CA PRO A 29 -6.64 9.78 14.84
C PRO A 29 -6.03 8.88 15.91
N LEU A 30 -5.23 7.91 15.49
CA LEU A 30 -4.28 7.26 16.37
C LEU A 30 -3.05 8.16 16.56
N LEU A 31 -2.68 8.44 17.81
CA LEU A 31 -1.43 9.11 18.13
C LEU A 31 -0.35 8.09 18.45
N LEU A 32 0.82 8.26 17.85
CA LEU A 32 2.02 7.50 18.16
C LEU A 32 3.16 8.44 18.52
N ASN A 33 3.76 8.23 19.69
CA ASN A 33 5.01 8.87 20.07
C ASN A 33 6.07 7.78 20.29
N PRO A 34 6.59 7.20 19.19
CA PRO A 34 7.37 5.97 19.24
C PRO A 34 8.68 6.16 20.00
N LYS A 35 8.89 5.35 21.05
CA LYS A 35 10.11 5.42 21.87
C LYS A 35 11.25 4.58 21.31
N TYR A 36 10.91 3.58 20.50
CA TYR A 36 11.84 2.53 20.08
C TYR A 36 12.14 2.56 18.58
N LEU A 37 12.29 3.76 17.98
CA LEU A 37 12.48 3.93 16.53
C LEU A 37 13.61 3.08 15.92
N ASN A 38 14.68 2.83 16.70
CA ASN A 38 15.83 2.04 16.27
C ASN A 38 15.76 0.56 16.68
N GLU A 39 14.67 0.12 17.30
CA GLU A 39 14.49 -1.27 17.77
C GLU A 39 13.21 -1.88 17.16
N PRO A 40 13.28 -2.47 15.96
CA PRO A 40 12.11 -2.82 15.15
C PRO A 40 11.05 -3.68 15.86
N GLU A 41 11.47 -4.68 16.64
CA GLU A 41 10.53 -5.57 17.34
C GLU A 41 9.84 -4.87 18.53
N LYS A 42 10.55 -4.00 19.25
CA LYS A 42 9.94 -3.18 20.31
C LYS A 42 8.98 -2.15 19.72
N LEU A 43 9.38 -1.48 18.64
CA LEU A 43 8.52 -0.55 17.90
C LEU A 43 7.25 -1.25 17.40
N ARG A 44 7.38 -2.44 16.82
CA ARG A 44 6.22 -3.24 16.40
C ARG A 44 5.27 -3.50 17.56
N LYS A 45 5.78 -3.96 18.70
CA LYS A 45 4.96 -4.22 19.89
C LYS A 45 4.26 -2.94 20.39
N GLU A 46 4.96 -1.82 20.40
CA GLU A 46 4.40 -0.51 20.77
C GLU A 46 3.24 -0.11 19.84
N ILE A 47 3.45 -0.19 18.51
CA ILE A 47 2.42 0.11 17.51
C ILE A 47 1.23 -0.86 17.63
N SER A 48 1.48 -2.16 17.79
CA SER A 48 0.42 -3.16 17.97
C SER A 48 -0.43 -2.89 19.21
N ASN A 49 0.20 -2.57 20.34
CA ASN A 49 -0.53 -2.22 21.57
C ASN A 49 -1.39 -0.96 21.38
N ALA A 50 -0.85 0.07 20.72
CA ALA A 50 -1.58 1.30 20.44
C ALA A 50 -2.78 1.07 19.50
N LEU A 51 -2.64 0.19 18.50
CA LEU A 51 -3.73 -0.23 17.62
C LEU A 51 -4.82 -1.00 18.36
N GLU A 52 -4.46 -1.92 19.27
CA GLU A 52 -5.45 -2.65 20.07
C GLU A 52 -6.21 -1.73 21.03
N GLU A 53 -5.53 -0.78 21.67
CA GLU A 53 -6.18 0.22 22.51
C GLU A 53 -7.10 1.14 21.69
N TYR A 54 -6.69 1.54 20.48
CA TYR A 54 -7.55 2.29 19.57
C TYR A 54 -8.83 1.52 19.22
N LYS A 55 -8.72 0.24 18.86
CA LYS A 55 -9.88 -0.62 18.55
C LYS A 55 -10.81 -0.76 19.75
N LYS A 56 -10.25 -0.97 20.94
CA LYS A 56 -11.01 -1.07 22.19
C LYS A 56 -11.80 0.21 22.48
N ASN A 57 -11.18 1.38 22.28
CA ASN A 57 -11.84 2.67 22.45
C ASN A 57 -12.94 2.89 21.41
N TYR A 58 -12.70 2.53 20.14
CA TYR A 58 -13.73 2.57 19.10
C TYR A 58 -14.92 1.66 19.44
N HIS A 59 -14.66 0.44 19.93
CA HIS A 59 -15.70 -0.49 20.34
C HIS A 59 -16.53 0.03 21.52
N LYS A 60 -15.88 0.67 22.50
CA LYS A 60 -16.57 1.34 23.61
C LYS A 60 -17.46 2.49 23.10
N TYR A 61 -16.94 3.32 22.20
CA TYR A 61 -17.69 4.38 21.54
C TYR A 61 -18.92 3.83 20.80
N PHE A 62 -18.75 2.78 20.00
CA PHE A 62 -19.86 2.15 19.28
C PHE A 62 -20.93 1.60 20.22
N LYS A 63 -20.54 0.81 21.22
CA LYS A 63 -21.48 0.20 22.19
C LYS A 63 -22.25 1.24 23.00
N ALA A 64 -21.58 2.27 23.50
CA ALA A 64 -22.22 3.33 24.28
C ALA A 64 -23.29 4.08 23.47
N ASN A 65 -23.01 4.34 22.18
CA ASN A 65 -23.94 5.01 21.28
C ASN A 65 -25.13 4.14 20.90
N VAL A 66 -24.89 2.88 20.54
CA VAL A 66 -25.95 1.90 20.25
C VAL A 66 -26.89 1.72 21.45
N GLN A 67 -26.33 1.56 22.65
CA GLN A 67 -27.11 1.39 23.88
C GLN A 67 -27.91 2.65 24.23
N SER A 68 -27.28 3.83 24.19
CA SER A 68 -27.95 5.08 24.54
C SER A 68 -29.06 5.47 23.56
N LYS A 69 -28.93 5.10 22.28
CA LYS A 69 -29.92 5.38 21.23
C LYS A 69 -30.96 4.28 21.05
N GLY A 70 -30.77 3.09 21.62
CA GLY A 70 -31.70 1.96 21.49
C GLY A 70 -31.86 1.45 20.06
N ILE A 71 -30.80 1.54 19.25
CA ILE A 71 -30.82 1.12 17.83
C ILE A 71 -30.09 -0.20 17.64
N ASP A 72 -30.37 -0.90 16.54
CA ASP A 72 -29.59 -2.06 16.12
C ASP A 72 -28.73 -1.70 14.89
N LYS A 73 -27.41 -1.73 15.05
CA LYS A 73 -26.42 -1.43 14.02
C LYS A 73 -25.28 -2.43 14.10
N LYS A 74 -24.61 -2.65 12.97
CA LYS A 74 -23.35 -3.40 12.92
C LYS A 74 -22.17 -2.44 13.05
N GLU A 75 -21.20 -2.81 13.88
CA GLU A 75 -19.96 -2.03 14.02
C GLU A 75 -19.20 -1.95 12.69
N LEU A 76 -18.74 -0.74 12.33
CA LEU A 76 -17.85 -0.54 11.19
C LEU A 76 -16.44 -1.04 11.53
N ASP A 77 -15.54 -1.05 10.55
CA ASP A 77 -14.17 -1.47 10.84
C ASP A 77 -13.51 -0.54 11.88
N PRO A 78 -12.85 -1.08 12.91
CA PRO A 78 -12.35 -0.29 14.04
C PRO A 78 -10.92 0.24 13.83
N LEU A 79 -10.35 0.14 12.63
CA LEU A 79 -8.98 0.59 12.37
C LEU A 79 -8.93 2.11 12.19
N PRO A 80 -7.82 2.76 12.61
CA PRO A 80 -7.63 4.18 12.36
C PRO A 80 -7.46 4.43 10.86
N ARG A 81 -8.00 5.57 10.40
CA ARG A 81 -7.73 6.09 9.06
C ARG A 81 -6.57 7.07 9.05
N ILE A 82 -6.36 7.74 10.18
CA ILE A 82 -5.31 8.74 10.40
C ILE A 82 -4.44 8.27 11.56
N ILE A 83 -3.13 8.27 11.34
CA ILE A 83 -2.12 8.06 12.36
C ILE A 83 -1.19 9.27 12.36
N LEU A 84 -1.09 9.95 13.49
CA LEU A 84 -0.13 11.03 13.70
C LEU A 84 1.05 10.47 14.47
N VAL A 85 2.22 10.50 13.86
CA VAL A 85 3.45 9.94 14.41
C VAL A 85 4.40 11.07 14.74
N ALA A 86 4.73 11.24 16.02
CA ALA A 86 5.70 12.23 16.45
C ALA A 86 7.05 11.98 15.76
N GLY A 87 7.66 13.06 15.23
CA GLY A 87 8.91 13.01 14.47
C GLY A 87 8.77 12.61 13.00
N LEU A 88 7.63 12.02 12.58
CA LEU A 88 7.41 11.61 11.19
C LEU A 88 6.31 12.42 10.48
N GLY A 89 5.18 12.66 11.15
CA GLY A 89 4.05 13.41 10.59
C GLY A 89 2.78 12.57 10.46
N LEU A 90 2.10 12.70 9.32
CA LEU A 90 0.80 12.08 9.04
C LEU A 90 0.96 10.81 8.21
N VAL A 91 0.39 9.71 8.69
CA VAL A 91 0.24 8.45 7.95
C VAL A 91 -1.23 8.13 7.82
N THR A 92 -1.65 7.70 6.63
CA THR A 92 -3.07 7.40 6.33
C THR A 92 -3.24 5.96 5.87
N ILE A 93 -4.33 5.34 6.33
CA ILE A 93 -4.66 3.94 6.00
C ILE A 93 -6.01 3.90 5.30
N GLY A 94 -6.09 3.20 4.17
CA GLY A 94 -7.31 3.08 3.37
C GLY A 94 -7.28 1.85 2.49
N LYS A 95 -8.41 1.53 1.86
CA LYS A 95 -8.55 0.35 0.97
C LYS A 95 -7.98 0.61 -0.44
N SER A 96 -7.72 1.87 -0.76
CA SER A 96 -7.11 2.32 -2.01
C SER A 96 -6.26 3.56 -1.77
N VAL A 97 -5.32 3.84 -2.68
CA VAL A 97 -4.51 5.08 -2.66
C VAL A 97 -5.40 6.32 -2.68
N LYS A 98 -6.50 6.30 -3.44
CA LYS A 98 -7.46 7.41 -3.47
C LYS A 98 -8.08 7.67 -2.09
N GLU A 99 -8.47 6.62 -1.37
CA GLU A 99 -9.01 6.80 -0.01
C GLU A 99 -7.98 7.38 0.95
N THR A 100 -6.72 6.92 0.87
CA THR A 100 -5.63 7.46 1.69
C THR A 100 -5.36 8.93 1.40
N GLU A 101 -5.40 9.34 0.11
CA GLU A 101 -5.19 10.72 -0.30
C GLU A 101 -6.32 11.64 0.18
N ILE A 102 -7.58 11.19 0.04
CA ILE A 102 -8.74 11.91 0.57
C ILE A 102 -8.65 12.07 2.08
N ALA A 103 -8.32 10.99 2.80
CA ALA A 103 -8.16 11.05 4.26
C ALA A 103 -7.03 12.01 4.66
N ALA A 104 -5.92 12.02 3.93
CA ALA A 104 -4.80 12.90 4.18
C ALA A 104 -5.17 14.38 3.98
N ASP A 105 -5.83 14.70 2.86
CA ASP A 105 -6.29 16.04 2.51
C ASP A 105 -7.26 16.59 3.56
N ILE A 106 -8.30 15.81 3.88
CA ILE A 106 -9.30 16.16 4.91
C ILE A 106 -8.62 16.42 6.26
N TYR A 107 -7.66 15.58 6.64
CA TYR A 107 -7.04 15.69 7.95
C TYR A 107 -6.02 16.84 8.03
N GLN A 108 -5.31 17.14 6.94
CA GLN A 108 -4.46 18.33 6.86
C GLN A 108 -5.29 19.60 6.99
N HIS A 109 -6.42 19.68 6.29
CA HIS A 109 -7.36 20.78 6.46
C HIS A 109 -7.92 20.86 7.90
N THR A 110 -8.20 19.71 8.52
CA THR A 110 -8.64 19.63 9.92
C THR A 110 -7.59 20.18 10.89
N ILE A 111 -6.30 19.88 10.67
CA ILE A 111 -5.20 20.44 11.48
C ILE A 111 -5.19 21.98 11.39
N ASP A 112 -5.36 22.53 10.20
CA ASP A 112 -5.37 23.98 9.99
C ASP A 112 -6.56 24.66 10.65
N ILE A 113 -7.76 24.05 10.56
CA ILE A 113 -8.96 24.54 11.26
C ILE A 113 -8.71 24.56 12.76
N ILE A 114 -8.28 23.43 13.34
CA ILE A 114 -8.05 23.31 14.78
C ILE A 114 -7.04 24.38 15.26
N LYS A 115 -5.91 24.53 14.56
CA LYS A 115 -4.90 25.55 14.89
C LYS A 115 -5.45 26.97 14.85
N LYS A 116 -6.17 27.33 13.78
CA LYS A 116 -6.76 28.67 13.62
C LYS A 116 -7.86 28.94 14.65
N SER A 117 -8.67 27.93 14.98
CA SER A 117 -9.67 28.03 16.03
C SER A 117 -9.02 28.31 17.39
N PHE A 118 -7.97 27.57 17.75
CA PHE A 118 -7.25 27.79 19.01
C PHE A 118 -6.44 29.10 19.06
N SER A 119 -6.10 29.70 17.91
CA SER A 119 -5.49 31.04 17.90
C SER A 119 -6.47 32.18 18.17
N VAL A 120 -7.77 31.94 18.00
CA VAL A 120 -8.84 32.94 18.23
C VAL A 120 -9.63 32.66 19.50
N GLY A 121 -9.78 31.39 19.88
CA GLY A 121 -10.55 30.96 21.04
C GLY A 121 -10.41 29.47 21.31
N GLN A 122 -11.53 28.75 21.30
CA GLN A 122 -11.57 27.30 21.54
C GLN A 122 -12.16 26.57 20.34
N PHE A 123 -11.72 25.33 20.13
CA PHE A 123 -12.32 24.42 19.16
C PHE A 123 -13.23 23.41 19.88
N ALA A 124 -14.51 23.39 19.50
CA ALA A 124 -15.51 22.48 20.06
C ALA A 124 -16.22 21.72 18.91
N PRO A 125 -15.90 20.43 18.69
CA PRO A 125 -16.59 19.59 17.70
C PRO A 125 -17.95 19.11 18.23
N LEU A 126 -18.71 18.42 17.38
CA LEU A 126 -19.93 17.74 17.81
C LEU A 126 -19.65 16.72 18.92
N LYS A 127 -20.66 16.49 19.75
CA LYS A 127 -20.64 15.44 20.78
C LYS A 127 -20.60 14.07 20.11
N ASP A 128 -20.06 13.09 20.82
CA ASP A 128 -19.94 11.70 20.36
C ASP A 128 -21.25 11.13 19.81
N ASN A 129 -22.39 11.42 20.45
CA ASN A 129 -23.71 10.94 20.00
C ASN A 129 -24.14 11.51 18.65
N ASP A 130 -23.86 12.77 18.37
CA ASP A 130 -24.23 13.43 17.12
C ASP A 130 -23.25 13.03 16.01
N LEU A 131 -21.96 12.89 16.35
CA LEU A 131 -20.96 12.40 15.41
C LEU A 131 -21.21 10.93 15.04
N PHE A 132 -21.67 10.12 15.99
CA PHE A 132 -22.06 8.74 15.74
C PHE A 132 -23.21 8.65 14.75
N ASP A 133 -24.21 9.53 14.86
CA ASP A 133 -25.31 9.58 13.89
C ASP A 133 -24.75 9.82 12.49
N MET A 134 -23.83 10.76 12.33
CA MET A 134 -23.20 11.05 11.04
C MET A 134 -22.32 9.89 10.53
N GLU A 135 -21.56 9.22 11.40
CA GLU A 135 -20.74 8.08 11.01
C GLU A 135 -21.60 6.86 10.60
N TYR A 136 -22.73 6.62 11.26
CA TYR A 136 -23.59 5.45 11.02
C TYR A 136 -24.84 5.75 10.18
N TRP A 137 -24.99 6.98 9.69
CA TRP A 137 -26.07 7.35 8.79
C TRP A 137 -25.85 6.73 7.42
N SER A 138 -26.87 6.02 6.93
CA SER A 138 -26.81 5.26 5.69
C SER A 138 -26.59 6.13 4.45
N LEU A 139 -27.08 7.37 4.45
CA LEU A 139 -26.90 8.31 3.33
C LEU A 139 -25.47 8.88 3.29
N GLU A 140 -24.86 9.14 4.44
CA GLU A 140 -23.44 9.53 4.52
C GLU A 140 -22.53 8.38 4.12
N GLN A 141 -22.78 7.18 4.63
CA GLN A 141 -22.05 5.97 4.24
C GLN A 141 -22.19 5.67 2.75
N ALA A 142 -23.31 6.03 2.11
CA ALA A 142 -23.48 5.87 0.67
C ALA A 142 -22.48 6.69 -0.15
N LYS A 143 -21.95 7.82 0.38
CA LYS A 143 -20.87 8.61 -0.26
C LYS A 143 -19.55 7.84 -0.39
N LEU A 144 -19.36 6.76 0.37
CA LEU A 144 -18.19 5.88 0.27
C LEU A 144 -18.31 4.86 -0.87
N GLY A 145 -19.52 4.66 -1.40
CA GLY A 145 -19.84 3.67 -2.43
C GLY A 145 -20.11 2.28 -1.87
N LYS A 146 -21.09 1.56 -2.45
CA LYS A 146 -21.53 0.22 -2.04
C LYS A 146 -21.01 -0.88 -2.97
N ASN A 147 -19.72 -0.85 -3.31
CA ASN A 147 -19.16 -1.86 -4.22
C ASN A 147 -18.63 -3.04 -3.43
N LYS A 148 -18.96 -4.26 -3.88
CA LYS A 148 -18.30 -5.49 -3.42
C LYS A 148 -16.79 -5.29 -3.63
N PRO A 149 -15.94 -5.55 -2.62
CA PRO A 149 -14.51 -5.39 -2.77
C PRO A 149 -14.01 -6.29 -3.90
N ALA A 150 -13.18 -5.72 -4.78
CA ALA A 150 -12.53 -6.50 -5.82
C ALA A 150 -11.58 -7.53 -5.20
N VAL A 151 -11.33 -8.64 -5.90
CA VAL A 151 -10.62 -9.81 -5.33
C VAL A 151 -9.23 -9.46 -4.79
N ALA A 152 -8.52 -8.54 -5.44
CA ALA A 152 -7.18 -8.11 -5.04
C ALA A 152 -7.18 -6.68 -4.45
N GLN A 153 -8.32 -6.18 -3.97
CA GLN A 153 -8.39 -4.82 -3.41
C GLN A 153 -7.41 -4.66 -2.25
N GLY A 154 -6.63 -3.58 -2.29
CA GLY A 154 -5.64 -3.24 -1.27
C GLY A 154 -4.35 -4.06 -1.33
N LYS A 155 -4.26 -5.08 -2.20
CA LYS A 155 -3.03 -5.85 -2.43
C LYS A 155 -1.99 -5.04 -3.17
N ILE A 156 -0.73 -5.25 -2.84
CA ILE A 156 0.42 -4.59 -3.46
C ILE A 156 1.21 -5.62 -4.27
N VAL A 157 1.28 -5.40 -5.59
CA VAL A 157 1.86 -6.34 -6.54
C VAL A 157 3.05 -5.69 -7.23
N TYR A 158 4.22 -6.31 -7.11
CA TYR A 158 5.44 -5.92 -7.83
C TYR A 158 5.56 -6.78 -9.08
N ILE A 159 5.71 -6.17 -10.27
CA ILE A 159 5.76 -6.90 -11.54
C ILE A 159 6.98 -6.45 -12.34
N THR A 160 7.83 -7.40 -12.74
CA THR A 160 8.95 -7.15 -13.67
C THR A 160 8.58 -7.51 -15.11
N GLY A 161 9.21 -6.87 -16.09
CA GLY A 161 8.85 -7.03 -17.50
C GLY A 161 7.45 -6.48 -17.79
N ALA A 162 7.06 -5.42 -17.08
CA ALA A 162 5.70 -4.90 -17.05
C ALA A 162 5.31 -4.04 -18.27
N ALA A 163 6.26 -3.74 -19.17
CA ALA A 163 5.99 -2.90 -20.34
C ALA A 163 5.43 -3.69 -21.54
N SER A 164 5.46 -5.03 -21.51
CA SER A 164 4.97 -5.84 -22.64
C SER A 164 4.52 -7.25 -22.22
N GLY A 165 3.93 -7.96 -23.19
CA GLY A 165 3.68 -9.40 -23.11
C GLY A 165 2.92 -9.84 -21.85
N ILE A 166 3.43 -10.90 -21.21
CA ILE A 166 2.79 -11.51 -20.04
C ILE A 166 2.82 -10.57 -18.83
N GLY A 167 3.89 -9.80 -18.64
CA GLY A 167 3.98 -8.86 -17.51
C GLY A 167 2.93 -7.76 -17.60
N LEU A 168 2.76 -7.14 -18.78
CA LEU A 168 1.71 -6.14 -19.00
C LEU A 168 0.30 -6.72 -18.83
N ALA A 169 0.02 -7.87 -19.43
CA ALA A 169 -1.28 -8.53 -19.28
C ALA A 169 -1.59 -8.89 -17.80
N THR A 170 -0.56 -9.29 -17.05
CA THR A 170 -0.66 -9.55 -15.61
C THR A 170 -0.96 -8.26 -14.83
N ALA A 171 -0.30 -7.15 -15.18
CA ALA A 171 -0.56 -5.84 -14.61
C ALA A 171 -2.00 -5.38 -14.86
N GLU A 172 -2.50 -5.49 -16.09
CA GLU A 172 -3.90 -5.19 -16.43
C GLU A 172 -4.88 -6.01 -15.60
N LEU A 173 -4.64 -7.32 -15.45
CA LEU A 173 -5.51 -8.21 -14.70
C LEU A 173 -5.55 -7.84 -13.21
N PHE A 174 -4.40 -7.56 -12.59
CA PHE A 174 -4.36 -7.15 -11.18
C PHE A 174 -4.97 -5.75 -10.97
N ALA A 175 -4.72 -4.79 -11.87
CA ALA A 175 -5.35 -3.46 -11.82
C ALA A 175 -6.89 -3.56 -11.91
N LYS A 176 -7.40 -4.37 -12.85
CA LYS A 176 -8.83 -4.66 -13.00
C LYS A 176 -9.44 -5.25 -11.72
N ASN A 177 -8.65 -6.02 -10.97
CA ASN A 177 -9.05 -6.62 -9.70
C ASN A 177 -8.72 -5.76 -8.46
N GLY A 178 -8.39 -4.48 -8.65
CA GLY A 178 -8.28 -3.50 -7.56
C GLY A 178 -6.94 -3.48 -6.82
N ALA A 179 -5.92 -4.17 -7.33
CA ALA A 179 -4.59 -4.17 -6.73
C ALA A 179 -3.84 -2.86 -7.03
N ASN A 180 -2.97 -2.47 -6.10
CA ASN A 180 -1.95 -1.46 -6.31
C ASN A 180 -0.72 -2.11 -6.95
N LEU A 181 -0.14 -1.45 -7.93
CA LEU A 181 0.91 -2.00 -8.78
C LEU A 181 2.20 -1.19 -8.65
N PHE A 182 3.30 -1.92 -8.55
CA PHE A 182 4.65 -1.41 -8.75
C PHE A 182 5.24 -2.09 -9.99
N LEU A 183 5.30 -1.33 -11.09
CA LEU A 183 5.61 -1.84 -12.42
C LEU A 183 7.04 -1.52 -12.81
N VAL A 184 7.79 -2.54 -13.20
CA VAL A 184 9.21 -2.41 -13.50
C VAL A 184 9.52 -3.01 -14.86
N ASP A 185 10.30 -2.26 -15.63
CA ASP A 185 10.81 -2.68 -16.93
C ASP A 185 12.10 -1.91 -17.26
N LEU A 186 12.89 -2.46 -18.18
CA LEU A 186 14.08 -1.80 -18.71
C LEU A 186 13.70 -0.76 -19.78
N ASP A 187 12.64 -1.02 -20.56
CA ASP A 187 12.17 -0.11 -21.60
C ASP A 187 11.38 1.07 -21.01
N ARG A 188 12.02 2.23 -20.97
CA ARG A 188 11.44 3.47 -20.45
C ARG A 188 10.21 3.93 -21.24
N GLU A 189 10.28 3.87 -22.56
CA GLU A 189 9.25 4.45 -23.43
C GLU A 189 7.99 3.59 -23.36
N ALA A 190 8.14 2.28 -23.55
CA ALA A 190 7.04 1.33 -23.45
C ALA A 190 6.40 1.38 -22.05
N LEU A 191 7.20 1.35 -20.97
CA LEU A 191 6.68 1.41 -19.61
C LEU A 191 5.88 2.69 -19.36
N THR A 192 6.36 3.84 -19.86
CA THR A 192 5.68 5.13 -19.68
C THR A 192 4.33 5.15 -20.38
N VAL A 193 4.26 4.65 -21.61
CA VAL A 193 3.03 4.59 -22.39
C VAL A 193 1.99 3.68 -21.72
N GLU A 194 2.40 2.47 -21.33
CA GLU A 194 1.47 1.49 -20.76
C GLU A 194 0.98 1.88 -19.36
N VAL A 195 1.86 2.42 -18.51
CA VAL A 195 1.45 2.95 -17.19
C VAL A 195 0.43 4.07 -17.33
N LYS A 196 0.56 4.94 -18.33
CA LYS A 196 -0.41 6.01 -18.59
C LYS A 196 -1.77 5.44 -19.00
N LYS A 197 -1.80 4.40 -19.83
CA LYS A 197 -3.06 3.71 -20.21
C LYS A 197 -3.70 3.05 -18.99
N LEU A 198 -2.93 2.31 -18.20
CA LEU A 198 -3.41 1.64 -16.99
C LEU A 198 -4.02 2.62 -15.99
N ARG A 199 -3.33 3.74 -15.71
CA ARG A 199 -3.83 4.79 -14.80
C ARG A 199 -5.11 5.46 -15.30
N LYS A 200 -5.29 5.57 -16.62
CA LYS A 200 -6.52 6.10 -17.22
C LYS A 200 -7.68 5.12 -17.09
N GLN A 201 -7.40 3.82 -17.23
CA GLN A 201 -8.41 2.77 -17.23
C GLN A 201 -8.83 2.33 -15.82
N PHE A 202 -7.88 2.29 -14.87
CA PHE A 202 -8.09 1.73 -13.54
C PHE A 202 -7.84 2.76 -12.45
N LYS A 203 -8.71 2.76 -11.44
CA LYS A 203 -8.64 3.67 -10.28
C LYS A 203 -7.85 3.04 -9.13
N THR A 204 -6.65 2.52 -9.42
CA THR A 204 -5.76 1.89 -8.44
C THR A 204 -4.44 2.67 -8.32
N GLY A 205 -3.69 2.42 -7.25
CA GLY A 205 -2.36 3.00 -7.10
C GLY A 205 -1.39 2.33 -8.06
N ILE A 206 -0.84 3.06 -9.02
CA ILE A 206 0.17 2.53 -9.96
C ILE A 206 1.42 3.40 -9.87
N VAL A 207 2.54 2.78 -9.52
CA VAL A 207 3.88 3.35 -9.53
C VAL A 207 4.71 2.56 -10.54
N SER A 208 5.62 3.23 -11.24
CA SER A 208 6.54 2.55 -12.13
C SER A 208 7.96 3.04 -11.93
N GLN A 209 8.91 2.15 -12.22
CA GLN A 209 10.33 2.45 -12.15
C GLN A 209 11.04 1.76 -13.33
N VAL A 210 11.80 2.54 -14.09
CA VAL A 210 12.69 2.01 -15.12
C VAL A 210 13.92 1.43 -14.43
N MET A 211 14.20 0.16 -14.66
CA MET A 211 15.23 -0.56 -13.92
C MET A 211 15.70 -1.81 -14.67
N ASP A 212 17.02 -2.00 -14.71
CA ASP A 212 17.60 -3.30 -15.05
C ASP A 212 17.51 -4.22 -13.83
N VAL A 213 16.83 -5.36 -13.99
CA VAL A 213 16.65 -6.33 -12.90
C VAL A 213 17.94 -7.09 -12.55
N THR A 214 18.98 -6.99 -13.39
CA THR A 214 20.31 -7.56 -13.12
C THR A 214 21.16 -6.67 -12.20
N ASP A 215 20.77 -5.40 -12.01
CA ASP A 215 21.40 -4.50 -11.05
C ASP A 215 20.81 -4.71 -9.65
N GLU A 216 21.50 -5.47 -8.80
CA GLU A 216 21.05 -5.78 -7.44
C GLU A 216 20.82 -4.54 -6.57
N LYS A 217 21.62 -3.48 -6.78
CA LYS A 217 21.47 -2.23 -6.02
C LYS A 217 20.18 -1.54 -6.45
N ALA A 218 19.93 -1.44 -7.75
CA ALA A 218 18.69 -0.85 -8.27
C ALA A 218 17.45 -1.66 -7.82
N VAL A 219 17.55 -2.99 -7.79
CA VAL A 219 16.51 -3.87 -7.23
C VAL A 219 16.26 -3.55 -5.76
N LYS A 220 17.29 -3.43 -4.92
CA LYS A 220 17.10 -3.08 -3.51
C LYS A 220 16.42 -1.71 -3.35
N GLU A 221 16.86 -0.71 -4.10
CA GLU A 221 16.30 0.64 -4.06
C GLU A 221 14.82 0.68 -4.50
N SER A 222 14.42 -0.18 -5.45
CA SER A 222 13.03 -0.28 -5.89
C SER A 222 12.10 -0.83 -4.81
N PHE A 223 12.56 -1.80 -4.00
CA PHE A 223 11.78 -2.31 -2.86
C PHE A 223 11.64 -1.26 -1.74
N GLU A 224 12.67 -0.43 -1.52
CA GLU A 224 12.58 0.71 -0.60
C GLU A 224 11.57 1.75 -1.11
N HIS A 225 11.58 2.05 -2.41
CA HIS A 225 10.61 2.96 -3.03
C HIS A 225 9.19 2.41 -2.93
N LEU A 226 8.97 1.13 -3.24
CA LEU A 226 7.71 0.44 -3.05
C LEU A 226 7.22 0.56 -1.60
N THR A 227 8.09 0.29 -0.62
CA THR A 227 7.73 0.34 0.80
C THR A 227 7.35 1.76 1.23
N LYS A 228 8.08 2.78 0.76
CA LYS A 228 7.75 4.19 1.04
C LYS A 228 6.39 4.59 0.46
N LYS A 229 6.02 4.05 -0.70
CA LYS A 229 4.78 4.46 -1.39
C LYS A 229 3.55 3.66 -0.98
N PHE A 230 3.68 2.36 -0.74
CA PHE A 230 2.55 1.48 -0.45
C PHE A 230 2.58 0.87 0.96
N GLY A 231 3.69 1.00 1.69
CA GLY A 231 3.84 0.45 3.04
C GLY A 231 4.32 -1.00 3.10
N GLY A 232 4.35 -1.72 1.98
CA GLY A 232 4.77 -3.10 1.92
C GLY A 232 4.50 -3.78 0.58
N LEU A 233 4.64 -5.11 0.54
CA LEU A 233 4.42 -5.98 -0.61
C LEU A 233 3.55 -7.18 -0.23
N ASP A 234 2.64 -7.60 -1.11
CA ASP A 234 1.90 -8.86 -0.96
C ASP A 234 2.35 -9.92 -1.98
N ILE A 235 2.62 -9.51 -3.22
CA ILE A 235 2.86 -10.43 -4.35
C ILE A 235 4.01 -9.93 -5.20
N LEU A 236 5.02 -10.77 -5.42
CA LEU A 236 6.04 -10.57 -6.45
C LEU A 236 5.72 -11.41 -7.68
N ILE A 237 5.61 -10.77 -8.84
CA ILE A 237 5.57 -11.38 -10.17
C ILE A 237 6.94 -11.16 -10.81
N SER A 238 7.79 -12.17 -10.69
CA SER A 238 9.13 -12.20 -11.27
C SER A 238 9.03 -12.74 -12.69
N ASN A 239 8.85 -11.84 -13.67
CA ASN A 239 8.51 -12.18 -15.06
C ASN A 239 9.54 -11.70 -16.10
N ALA A 240 10.32 -10.65 -15.82
CA ALA A 240 11.34 -10.18 -16.76
C ALA A 240 12.29 -11.32 -17.17
N GLY A 241 12.47 -11.51 -18.46
CA GLY A 241 13.29 -12.58 -19.02
C GLY A 241 13.39 -12.46 -20.53
N ASN A 242 14.40 -13.09 -21.11
CA ASN A 242 14.59 -13.12 -22.56
C ASN A 242 15.16 -14.46 -23.02
N ALA A 243 14.63 -14.97 -24.14
CA ALA A 243 15.04 -16.25 -24.69
C ALA A 243 16.22 -16.09 -25.65
N ILE A 244 17.42 -16.47 -25.20
CA ILE A 244 18.58 -16.60 -26.07
C ILE A 244 18.41 -17.83 -26.96
N ARG A 245 18.50 -17.62 -28.28
CA ARG A 245 18.40 -18.70 -29.27
C ARG A 245 19.73 -18.93 -29.95
N GLY A 246 20.01 -20.19 -30.27
CA GLY A 246 21.18 -20.61 -31.01
C GLY A 246 21.46 -22.10 -30.84
N LYS A 247 22.29 -22.65 -31.72
CA LYS A 247 22.80 -24.01 -31.52
C LYS A 247 23.67 -24.03 -30.26
N ILE A 248 23.46 -25.03 -29.40
CA ILE A 248 24.11 -25.09 -28.08
C ILE A 248 25.64 -25.02 -28.14
N GLY A 249 26.26 -25.61 -29.17
CA GLY A 249 27.71 -25.58 -29.37
C GLY A 249 28.27 -24.33 -30.06
N GLU A 250 27.41 -23.40 -30.49
CA GLU A 250 27.80 -22.20 -31.26
C GLU A 250 27.55 -20.89 -30.51
N VAL A 251 26.85 -20.92 -29.36
CA VAL A 251 26.58 -19.71 -28.57
C VAL A 251 27.80 -19.31 -27.74
N ASP A 252 28.19 -18.05 -27.88
CA ASP A 252 29.28 -17.45 -27.10
C ASP A 252 29.01 -17.52 -25.59
N SER A 253 30.05 -17.88 -24.83
CA SER A 253 29.94 -18.08 -23.39
C SER A 253 29.54 -16.81 -22.63
N ALA A 254 29.90 -15.62 -23.12
CA ALA A 254 29.51 -14.34 -22.52
C ALA A 254 28.02 -14.06 -22.74
N ILE A 255 27.45 -14.44 -23.89
CA ILE A 255 26.00 -14.35 -24.13
C ILE A 255 25.25 -15.28 -23.16
N LEU A 256 25.74 -16.52 -23.00
CA LEU A 256 25.15 -17.47 -22.07
C LEU A 256 25.19 -16.96 -20.63
N ARG A 257 26.33 -16.44 -20.16
CA ARG A 257 26.43 -15.83 -18.81
C ARG A 257 25.43 -14.68 -18.62
N LYS A 258 25.32 -13.76 -19.58
CA LYS A 258 24.31 -12.68 -19.54
C LYS A 258 22.88 -13.22 -19.48
N SER A 259 22.60 -14.34 -20.14
CA SER A 259 21.31 -15.02 -20.03
C SER A 259 21.02 -15.47 -18.60
N PHE A 260 22.01 -16.02 -17.89
CA PHE A 260 21.86 -16.43 -16.49
C PHE A 260 21.71 -15.24 -15.54
N GLU A 261 22.42 -14.13 -15.78
CA GLU A 261 22.21 -12.91 -15.01
C GLU A 261 20.74 -12.48 -15.03
N LEU A 262 20.11 -12.48 -16.22
CA LEU A 262 18.72 -12.08 -16.39
C LEU A 262 17.71 -13.16 -15.97
N ASN A 263 17.85 -14.38 -16.49
CA ASN A 263 16.83 -15.42 -16.38
C ASN A 263 16.97 -16.30 -15.13
N PHE A 264 18.01 -16.08 -14.30
CA PHE A 264 18.19 -16.82 -13.06
C PHE A 264 18.55 -15.90 -11.89
N PHE A 265 19.71 -15.25 -11.92
CA PHE A 265 20.22 -14.49 -10.78
C PHE A 265 19.33 -13.29 -10.43
N ALA A 266 18.82 -12.55 -11.43
CA ALA A 266 17.87 -11.47 -11.19
C ALA A 266 16.60 -11.96 -10.45
N HIS A 267 16.03 -13.10 -10.84
CA HIS A 267 14.86 -13.66 -10.16
C HIS A 267 15.16 -14.06 -8.73
N GLN A 268 16.35 -14.60 -8.46
CA GLN A 268 16.79 -14.92 -7.10
C GLN A 268 16.98 -13.66 -6.25
N THR A 269 17.57 -12.61 -6.80
CA THR A 269 17.73 -11.32 -6.11
C THR A 269 16.37 -10.69 -5.78
N LEU A 270 15.44 -10.67 -6.74
CA LEU A 270 14.06 -10.20 -6.53
C LEU A 270 13.34 -11.01 -5.45
N ALA A 271 13.46 -12.34 -5.48
CA ALA A 271 12.87 -13.23 -4.48
C ALA A 271 13.44 -12.99 -3.09
N SER A 272 14.77 -12.83 -2.98
CA SER A 272 15.46 -12.52 -1.72
C SER A 272 14.93 -11.22 -1.09
N GLN A 273 14.84 -10.13 -1.87
CA GLN A 273 14.29 -8.86 -1.39
C GLN A 273 12.82 -9.00 -0.96
N ALA A 274 12.00 -9.70 -1.74
CA ALA A 274 10.60 -9.93 -1.40
C ALA A 274 10.44 -10.74 -0.11
N VAL A 275 11.21 -11.82 0.08
CA VAL A 275 11.14 -12.65 1.29
C VAL A 275 11.61 -11.89 2.51
N GLN A 276 12.69 -11.11 2.42
CA GLN A 276 13.14 -10.24 3.52
C GLN A 276 12.04 -9.27 3.93
N LEU A 277 11.34 -8.67 2.96
CA LEU A 277 10.23 -7.77 3.20
C LEU A 277 9.01 -8.50 3.82
N PHE A 278 8.64 -9.69 3.33
CA PHE A 278 7.56 -10.50 3.90
C PHE A 278 7.83 -10.89 5.35
N GLN A 279 9.06 -11.31 5.67
CA GLN A 279 9.49 -11.61 7.04
C GLN A 279 9.40 -10.37 7.92
N LYS A 280 9.88 -9.23 7.42
CA LYS A 280 9.76 -7.94 8.13
C LYS A 280 8.30 -7.57 8.35
N GLN A 281 7.39 -7.80 7.40
CA GLN A 281 5.97 -7.46 7.54
C GLN A 281 5.22 -8.39 8.51
N LYS A 282 5.59 -9.69 8.55
CA LYS A 282 4.86 -10.76 9.25
C LYS A 282 3.44 -10.98 8.72
N THR A 283 3.24 -10.75 7.43
CA THR A 283 1.94 -10.91 6.75
C THR A 283 1.92 -12.08 5.76
N GLY A 284 3.04 -12.79 5.61
CA GLY A 284 3.26 -13.71 4.50
C GLY A 284 3.42 -12.98 3.17
N GLY A 285 3.30 -13.72 2.07
CA GLY A 285 3.36 -13.18 0.71
C GLY A 285 3.38 -14.28 -0.34
N VAL A 286 3.31 -13.89 -1.61
CA VAL A 286 3.34 -14.81 -2.74
C VAL A 286 4.51 -14.45 -3.67
N LEU A 287 5.27 -15.46 -4.06
CA LEU A 287 6.25 -15.37 -5.14
C LEU A 287 5.69 -16.12 -6.35
N MET A 288 5.61 -15.46 -7.51
CA MET A 288 5.27 -16.10 -8.77
C MET A 288 6.40 -15.85 -9.77
N PHE A 289 6.88 -16.93 -10.38
CA PHE A 289 7.96 -16.91 -11.36
C PHE A 289 7.43 -17.40 -12.70
N ASN A 290 7.74 -16.66 -13.75
CA ASN A 290 7.50 -17.15 -15.10
C ASN A 290 8.69 -17.98 -15.57
N ALA A 291 8.51 -19.29 -15.58
CA ALA A 291 9.43 -20.23 -16.21
C ALA A 291 9.06 -20.42 -17.69
N SER A 292 9.62 -21.44 -18.33
CA SER A 292 9.29 -21.80 -19.71
C SER A 292 9.15 -23.30 -19.88
N LYS A 293 8.28 -23.70 -20.81
CA LYS A 293 8.25 -25.08 -21.33
C LYS A 293 9.62 -25.53 -21.85
N ALA A 294 10.43 -24.58 -22.34
CA ALA A 294 11.76 -24.86 -22.87
C ALA A 294 12.66 -25.59 -21.86
N ALA A 295 12.50 -25.33 -20.55
CA ALA A 295 13.26 -26.00 -19.50
C ALA A 295 13.04 -27.53 -19.46
N PHE A 296 11.88 -28.00 -19.93
CA PHE A 296 11.53 -29.43 -19.92
C PHE A 296 11.57 -30.05 -21.32
N ASN A 297 11.25 -29.27 -22.35
CA ASN A 297 11.18 -29.74 -23.72
C ASN A 297 11.65 -28.63 -24.68
N PRO A 298 12.97 -28.42 -24.81
CA PRO A 298 13.53 -27.36 -25.65
C PRO A 298 13.28 -27.66 -27.13
N GLY A 299 12.77 -26.66 -27.84
CA GLY A 299 12.72 -26.70 -29.29
C GLY A 299 14.12 -26.57 -29.91
N LYS A 300 14.19 -26.77 -31.23
CA LYS A 300 15.43 -26.49 -31.99
C LYS A 300 15.91 -25.06 -31.69
N ASP A 301 17.21 -24.93 -31.44
CA ASP A 301 17.91 -23.67 -31.12
C ASP A 301 17.48 -22.98 -29.80
N PHE A 302 16.82 -23.69 -28.88
CA PHE A 302 16.52 -23.19 -27.52
C PHE A 302 17.44 -23.74 -26.42
N GLY A 303 18.41 -24.60 -26.77
CA GLY A 303 19.33 -25.21 -25.80
C GLY A 303 20.02 -24.20 -24.85
N PRO A 304 20.47 -23.02 -25.30
CA PRO A 304 21.07 -22.00 -24.43
C PRO A 304 20.12 -21.32 -23.43
N TYR A 305 18.81 -21.36 -23.66
CA TYR A 305 17.81 -20.73 -22.79
C TYR A 305 17.11 -21.73 -21.85
N ALA A 306 17.03 -22.99 -22.26
CA ALA A 306 16.45 -24.08 -21.48
C ALA A 306 17.28 -24.40 -20.23
#